data_AF-A0A952I793-F1
#
_entry.id   AF-A0A952I793-F1
#
_cell.length_a   1.000
_cell.length_b   1.000
_cell.length_c   1.000
_cell.angle_alpha   90.00
_cell.angle_beta   90.00
_cell.angle_gamma   90.00
#
_symmetry.space_group_name_H-M   'P 1'
#
loop_
_entity.id
_entity.type
_entity.pdbx_description
1 polymer ?
#
loop_
_entity_poly.entity_id
_entity_poly.type
_entity_poly.pdbx_seq_one_letter_code
_entity_poly.pdbx_strand_id
1 'polypeptide(L)'
;MKLSYFLSTLLVLLGLAIPGQLLAQTNLDCETDAQVQTSFDNGAQWSFCWESRVRENIVLRDISYTSPSGENFPVMSSARLAQLHVAYDDNNVTYNDITEYGLGGAYMTELTAEDCPNGELIYVLSRAGICLTRGSENDSYRTAGRAVKAESINLFSLSQVGAYAYLVSWTFYDNGAIEPAVGATGALQRSSTQTEAPFGRSLDGDENTVWLSHTHNYYWRLDFDLGDSSTDDRATETRYPLGNDGKRTASARQLLTEEALRIDPASYQNWTIWNSEPVHLNSDADPSAPLEWGYRIEPLRYGHRLVREVNEPYTGFDFFVTVANDCERFASQNARFNPNCLNTVLQYADEESLVDADLVAWHRVSFHHTPRNEDQRNMHSHWDGFVIEPVNLLEETASFDSSANQPPQFTDVHDFEHALDENVSVQLTAMDPEGDTINFSAEGLPPGLSITSSGQVTGTPEQLGSYHVTLFASDAVETSAAAIHWDIVERQSDGKSSGGFGPMAPVSLFVYALIVLMRKLH
;
A
#
# COMPACT_ATOMS: atom_id res chain seq x y z
N MET A 1 -41.93 67.37 11.99
CA MET A 1 -41.08 66.78 13.04
C MET A 1 -40.32 65.62 12.40
N LYS A 2 -38.99 65.64 12.52
CA LYS A 2 -38.02 64.77 11.82
C LYS A 2 -38.09 63.31 12.29
N LEU A 3 -37.83 62.32 11.42
CA LEU A 3 -36.59 61.51 11.43
C LEU A 3 -36.52 60.52 10.25
N SER A 4 -35.36 60.48 9.60
CA SER A 4 -34.90 59.49 8.61
C SER A 4 -34.61 58.12 9.25
N TYR A 5 -34.43 57.05 8.45
CA TYR A 5 -33.14 56.35 8.21
C TYR A 5 -33.31 55.00 7.49
N PHE A 6 -32.62 54.90 6.34
CA PHE A 6 -31.86 53.78 5.76
C PHE A 6 -32.50 52.40 5.48
N LEU A 7 -32.59 52.11 4.18
CA LEU A 7 -32.72 50.79 3.57
C LEU A 7 -31.35 50.06 3.66
N SER A 8 -31.29 48.91 4.32
CA SER A 8 -30.17 47.97 4.25
C SER A 8 -30.64 46.69 3.56
N THR A 9 -30.25 46.52 2.30
CA THR A 9 -30.38 45.27 1.54
C THR A 9 -29.40 44.25 2.10
N LEU A 10 -29.91 43.24 2.81
CA LEU A 10 -29.15 42.06 3.21
C LEU A 10 -29.20 41.06 2.05
N LEU A 11 -28.11 40.95 1.29
CA LEU A 11 -27.91 39.91 0.29
C LEU A 11 -27.55 38.62 1.05
N VAL A 12 -28.51 37.70 1.19
CA VAL A 12 -28.24 36.36 1.73
C VAL A 12 -27.58 35.55 0.62
N LEU A 13 -26.26 35.32 0.72
CA LEU A 13 -25.61 34.25 -0.02
C LEU A 13 -26.18 32.92 0.50
N LEU A 14 -27.05 32.27 -0.26
CA LEU A 14 -27.22 30.82 -0.13
C LEU A 14 -25.94 30.17 -0.65
N GLY A 15 -25.04 29.80 0.27
CA GLY A 15 -24.03 28.80 -0.02
C GLY A 15 -24.77 27.49 -0.33
N LEU A 16 -24.64 27.01 -1.56
CA LEU A 16 -24.92 25.62 -1.90
C LEU A 16 -23.90 24.77 -1.12
N ALA A 17 -24.28 24.31 0.07
CA ALA A 17 -23.61 23.21 0.70
C ALA A 17 -23.86 21.99 -0.20
N ILE A 18 -22.83 21.59 -0.93
CA ILE A 18 -22.77 20.26 -1.53
C ILE A 18 -23.00 19.29 -0.36
N PRO A 19 -24.01 18.40 -0.41
CA PRO A 19 -24.17 17.41 0.63
C PRO A 19 -22.92 16.53 0.57
N GLY A 20 -22.04 16.66 1.57
CA GLY A 20 -21.04 15.65 1.83
C GLY A 20 -21.80 14.33 1.97
N GLN A 21 -21.44 13.34 1.17
CA GLN A 21 -21.95 11.99 1.32
C GLN A 21 -21.69 11.57 2.76
N LEU A 22 -22.75 11.41 3.55
CA LEU A 22 -22.66 10.67 4.81
C LEU A 22 -22.43 9.22 4.42
N LEU A 23 -21.16 8.83 4.33
CA LEU A 23 -20.76 7.44 4.17
C LEU A 23 -21.24 6.66 5.40
N ALA A 24 -21.81 5.48 5.17
CA ALA A 24 -22.32 4.62 6.22
C ALA A 24 -21.16 4.20 7.13
N GLN A 25 -21.19 4.65 8.38
CA GLN A 25 -20.26 4.18 9.40
C GLN A 25 -20.61 2.72 9.72
N THR A 26 -19.69 1.79 9.47
CA THR A 26 -19.83 0.40 9.92
C THR A 26 -19.90 0.40 11.45
N ASN A 27 -21.03 -0.06 12.00
CA ASN A 27 -21.17 -0.22 13.45
C ASN A 27 -20.41 -1.49 13.86
N LEU A 28 -19.16 -1.33 14.25
CA LEU A 28 -18.35 -2.41 14.83
C LEU A 28 -18.85 -2.78 16.23
N ASP A 29 -19.04 -4.08 16.49
CA ASP A 29 -19.50 -4.61 17.79
C ASP A 29 -18.32 -4.84 18.76
N CYS A 30 -17.64 -3.75 19.12
CA CYS A 30 -16.61 -3.73 20.16
C CYS A 30 -16.50 -2.36 20.83
N GLU A 31 -15.79 -2.29 21.95
CA GLU A 31 -15.53 -1.04 22.66
C GLU A 31 -14.83 -0.02 21.76
N THR A 32 -15.14 1.27 21.88
CA THR A 32 -14.67 2.31 20.94
C THR A 32 -13.14 2.45 20.91
N ASP A 33 -12.46 2.17 22.02
CA ASP A 33 -10.99 2.14 22.15
C ASP A 33 -10.35 0.86 21.58
N ALA A 34 -11.17 -0.15 21.27
CA ALA A 34 -10.80 -1.38 20.61
C ALA A 34 -11.10 -1.37 19.09
N GLN A 35 -11.52 -0.22 18.54
CA GLN A 35 -11.82 -0.04 17.12
C GLN A 35 -10.67 0.65 16.39
N VAL A 36 -10.37 0.16 15.18
CA VAL A 36 -9.60 0.90 14.19
C VAL A 36 -10.54 1.23 13.05
N GLN A 37 -10.70 2.51 12.77
CA GLN A 37 -11.38 3.03 11.58
C GLN A 37 -10.45 4.03 10.92
N THR A 38 -9.98 3.74 9.71
CA THR A 38 -9.02 4.57 9.00
C THR A 38 -9.51 4.87 7.60
N SER A 39 -9.30 6.10 7.15
CA SER A 39 -9.47 6.50 5.75
C SER A 39 -8.14 6.92 5.16
N PHE A 40 -7.96 6.63 3.88
CA PHE A 40 -6.81 7.02 3.05
C PHE A 40 -7.19 8.14 2.09
N ASP A 41 -6.18 8.75 1.47
CA ASP A 41 -6.32 9.89 0.55
C ASP A 41 -7.09 9.49 -0.73
N ASN A 42 -7.01 8.23 -1.15
CA ASN A 42 -7.80 7.70 -2.27
C ASN A 42 -9.29 7.46 -1.91
N GLY A 43 -9.70 7.73 -0.67
CA GLY A 43 -11.08 7.52 -0.18
C GLY A 43 -11.36 6.10 0.33
N ALA A 44 -10.44 5.15 0.15
CA ALA A 44 -10.57 3.82 0.71
C ALA A 44 -10.51 3.85 2.25
N GLN A 45 -11.11 2.85 2.88
CA GLN A 45 -11.17 2.75 4.34
C GLN A 45 -10.98 1.32 4.82
N TRP A 46 -10.38 1.17 6.00
CA TRP A 46 -10.44 -0.07 6.76
C TRP A 46 -11.17 0.16 8.07
N SER A 47 -11.97 -0.82 8.47
CA SER A 47 -12.59 -0.87 9.78
C SER A 47 -12.45 -2.27 10.37
N PHE A 48 -12.03 -2.37 11.63
CA PHE A 48 -11.96 -3.64 12.36
C PHE A 48 -11.90 -3.41 13.87
N CYS A 49 -12.26 -4.45 14.62
CA CYS A 49 -12.00 -4.56 16.05
C CYS A 49 -10.66 -5.23 16.30
N TRP A 50 -9.99 -4.86 17.38
CA TRP A 50 -8.82 -5.58 17.88
C TRP A 50 -9.00 -5.93 19.36
N GLU A 51 -8.38 -7.02 19.80
CA GLU A 51 -8.23 -7.33 21.21
C GLU A 51 -6.86 -7.94 21.49
N SER A 52 -6.38 -7.80 22.73
CA SER A 52 -5.17 -8.50 23.19
C SER A 52 -5.56 -9.70 24.06
N ARG A 53 -5.27 -10.91 23.57
CA ARG A 53 -5.43 -12.16 24.32
C ARG A 53 -4.10 -12.61 24.91
N VAL A 54 -4.13 -13.24 26.09
CA VAL A 54 -2.92 -13.72 26.79
C VAL A 54 -2.04 -14.64 25.92
N ARG A 55 -2.64 -15.41 25.00
CA ARG A 55 -1.91 -16.38 24.16
C ARG A 55 -1.50 -15.77 22.81
N GLU A 56 -2.46 -15.37 21.98
CA GLU A 56 -2.21 -14.87 20.62
C GLU A 56 -1.71 -13.42 20.57
N ASN A 57 -1.90 -12.66 21.65
CA ASN A 57 -1.82 -11.20 21.66
C ASN A 57 -2.85 -10.58 20.71
N ILE A 58 -2.44 -9.91 19.63
CA ILE A 58 -3.34 -9.23 18.70
C ILE A 58 -4.26 -10.25 18.02
N VAL A 59 -5.56 -10.13 18.28
CA VAL A 59 -6.63 -10.80 17.54
C VAL A 59 -7.50 -9.73 16.92
N LEU A 60 -7.66 -9.81 15.60
CA LEU A 60 -8.50 -8.93 14.82
C LEU A 60 -9.87 -9.57 14.61
N ARG A 61 -10.93 -8.77 14.60
CA ARG A 61 -12.32 -9.20 14.34
C ARG A 61 -13.05 -8.19 13.46
N ASP A 62 -14.08 -8.66 12.78
CA ASP A 62 -15.00 -7.82 12.01
C ASP A 62 -14.26 -6.95 10.98
N ILE A 63 -13.33 -7.56 10.25
CA ILE A 63 -12.42 -6.86 9.32
C ILE A 63 -13.18 -6.55 8.03
N SER A 64 -13.32 -5.26 7.72
CA SER A 64 -14.00 -4.78 6.52
C SER A 64 -13.17 -3.71 5.80
N TYR A 65 -13.21 -3.77 4.48
CA TYR A 65 -12.62 -2.78 3.58
C TYR A 65 -13.73 -2.02 2.86
N THR A 66 -13.67 -0.70 2.85
CA THR A 66 -14.52 0.14 2.00
C THR A 66 -13.67 0.66 0.84
N SER A 67 -14.10 0.41 -0.39
CA SER A 67 -13.40 0.88 -1.59
C SER A 67 -13.47 2.41 -1.74
N PRO A 68 -12.61 3.01 -2.59
CA PRO A 68 -12.73 4.41 -2.98
C PRO A 68 -14.12 4.83 -3.48
N SER A 69 -14.88 3.93 -4.11
CA SER A 69 -16.24 4.19 -4.60
C SER A 69 -17.29 4.19 -3.48
N GLY A 70 -16.91 3.83 -2.25
CA GLY A 70 -17.78 3.77 -1.08
C GLY A 70 -18.49 2.43 -0.88
N GLU A 71 -18.16 1.40 -1.66
CA GLU A 71 -18.69 0.05 -1.49
C GLU A 71 -17.96 -0.67 -0.34
N ASN A 72 -18.71 -1.29 0.56
CA ASN A 72 -18.17 -1.97 1.74
C ASN A 72 -18.09 -3.48 1.51
N PHE A 73 -16.92 -4.04 1.80
CA PHE A 73 -16.60 -5.45 1.67
C PHE A 73 -16.18 -6.00 3.03
N PRO A 74 -17.05 -6.76 3.74
CA PRO A 74 -16.61 -7.64 4.81
C PRO A 74 -15.58 -8.63 4.26
N VAL A 75 -14.47 -8.82 4.98
CA VAL A 75 -13.33 -9.61 4.52
C VAL A 75 -13.10 -10.83 5.41
N MET A 76 -13.02 -10.61 6.72
CA MET A 76 -12.71 -11.67 7.69
C MET A 76 -13.45 -11.42 8.99
N SER A 77 -14.14 -12.45 9.48
CA SER A 77 -14.76 -12.46 10.81
C SER A 77 -13.68 -12.38 11.91
N SER A 78 -12.56 -13.09 11.75
CA SER A 78 -11.42 -12.98 12.65
C SER A 78 -10.07 -13.37 12.04
N ALA A 79 -8.98 -12.76 12.52
CA ALA A 79 -7.63 -13.08 12.08
C ALA A 79 -6.63 -13.02 13.25
N ARG A 80 -5.72 -14.01 13.33
CA ARG A 80 -4.74 -14.11 14.44
C ARG A 80 -3.54 -15.00 14.11
N LEU A 81 -2.44 -14.78 14.81
CA LEU A 81 -1.35 -15.76 14.89
C LEU A 81 -1.79 -16.88 15.85
N ALA A 82 -1.90 -18.10 15.33
CA ALA A 82 -2.46 -19.26 16.02
C ALA A 82 -1.41 -20.23 16.57
N GLN A 83 -0.16 -20.16 16.09
CA GLN A 83 0.98 -20.81 16.75
C GLN A 83 2.30 -20.16 16.33
N LEU A 84 3.25 -20.13 17.28
CA LEU A 84 4.65 -19.84 17.05
C LEU A 84 5.45 -21.09 17.45
N HIS A 85 5.89 -21.85 16.44
CA HIS A 85 6.51 -23.15 16.62
C HIS A 85 8.00 -23.12 16.25
N VAL A 86 8.87 -23.31 17.24
CA VAL A 86 10.33 -23.21 17.11
C VAL A 86 10.97 -24.57 17.37
N ALA A 87 11.47 -25.19 16.32
CA ALA A 87 12.05 -26.53 16.37
C ALA A 87 13.57 -26.49 16.13
N TYR A 88 14.35 -27.06 17.07
CA TYR A 88 15.80 -27.16 16.94
C TYR A 88 16.23 -28.38 16.12
N ASP A 89 17.32 -28.22 15.36
CA ASP A 89 17.79 -29.24 14.41
C ASP A 89 18.42 -30.46 15.09
N ASP A 90 18.80 -30.35 16.37
CA ASP A 90 19.23 -31.47 17.19
C ASP A 90 18.05 -32.37 17.64
N ASN A 91 16.82 -31.97 17.31
CA ASN A 91 15.56 -32.64 17.65
C ASN A 91 15.37 -32.88 19.16
N ASN A 92 16.07 -32.12 19.99
CA ASN A 92 16.00 -32.25 21.44
C ASN A 92 14.83 -31.45 22.01
N VAL A 93 14.54 -30.27 21.43
CA VAL A 93 13.49 -29.37 21.90
C VAL A 93 12.70 -28.77 20.73
N THR A 94 11.38 -28.71 20.93
CA THR A 94 10.45 -27.85 20.19
C THR A 94 9.75 -26.95 21.18
N TYR A 95 9.62 -25.66 20.88
CA TYR A 95 8.73 -24.75 21.60
C TYR A 95 7.47 -24.47 20.80
N ASN A 96 6.34 -24.45 21.49
CA ASN A 96 5.07 -23.95 20.97
C ASN A 96 4.71 -22.69 21.77
N ASP A 97 5.36 -21.58 21.43
CA ASP A 97 5.49 -20.42 22.31
C ASP A 97 4.14 -19.81 22.68
N ILE A 98 3.18 -19.77 21.76
CA ILE A 98 1.83 -19.25 22.03
C ILE A 98 1.13 -20.10 23.09
N THR A 99 1.18 -21.42 22.96
CA THR A 99 0.48 -22.34 23.87
C THR A 99 1.25 -22.66 25.16
N GLU A 100 2.57 -22.49 25.16
CA GLU A 100 3.42 -22.73 26.34
C GLU A 100 3.54 -21.49 27.21
N TYR A 101 3.77 -20.34 26.59
CA TYR A 101 4.05 -19.06 27.27
C TYR A 101 2.95 -18.03 26.98
N GLY A 102 2.66 -17.79 25.71
CA GLY A 102 1.81 -16.71 25.21
C GLY A 102 2.62 -15.50 24.76
N LEU A 103 2.03 -14.70 23.88
CA LEU A 103 2.59 -13.44 23.38
C LEU A 103 1.94 -12.22 24.08
N GLY A 104 0.75 -12.39 24.65
CA GLY A 104 0.06 -11.32 25.36
C GLY A 104 0.39 -11.26 26.85
N GLY A 105 -0.34 -10.42 27.59
CA GLY A 105 -0.28 -10.37 29.05
C GLY A 105 1.12 -10.06 29.57
N ALA A 106 1.72 -10.97 30.33
CA ALA A 106 3.03 -10.76 30.95
C ALA A 106 4.21 -10.79 29.95
N TYR A 107 4.03 -11.39 28.78
CA TYR A 107 5.07 -11.53 27.75
C TYR A 107 5.11 -10.36 26.77
N MET A 108 4.02 -9.59 26.67
CA MET A 108 3.97 -8.38 25.87
C MET A 108 4.86 -7.30 26.47
N THR A 109 5.68 -6.65 25.66
CA THR A 109 6.58 -5.56 26.08
C THR A 109 5.84 -4.22 26.07
N GLU A 110 6.23 -3.32 26.97
CA GLU A 110 5.76 -1.93 26.93
C GLU A 110 6.54 -1.16 25.86
N LEU A 111 5.81 -0.56 24.92
CA LEU A 111 6.35 0.24 23.84
C LEU A 111 6.53 1.69 24.28
N THR A 112 7.59 2.31 23.76
CA THR A 112 7.88 3.73 23.94
C THR A 112 7.58 4.52 22.66
N ALA A 113 7.67 5.84 22.73
CA ALA A 113 7.55 6.70 21.55
C ALA A 113 8.67 6.45 20.52
N GLU A 114 9.82 5.91 20.93
CA GLU A 114 10.91 5.53 20.01
C GLU A 114 10.58 4.25 19.25
N ASP A 115 9.84 3.31 19.87
CA ASP A 115 9.37 2.09 19.22
C ASP A 115 8.21 2.38 18.23
N CYS A 116 7.45 3.45 18.47
CA CYS A 116 6.30 3.86 17.67
C CYS A 116 6.45 5.27 17.08
N PRO A 117 7.46 5.51 16.22
CA PRO A 117 7.76 6.85 15.73
C PRO A 117 6.63 7.38 14.85
N ASN A 118 6.08 8.55 15.19
CA ASN A 118 4.93 9.18 14.51
C ASN A 118 3.66 8.32 14.47
N GLY A 119 3.57 7.28 15.30
CA GLY A 119 2.38 6.45 15.46
C GLY A 119 1.60 6.76 16.73
N GLU A 120 0.50 6.03 16.89
CA GLU A 120 -0.33 6.02 18.08
C GLU A 120 0.03 4.82 18.96
N LEU A 121 0.34 5.09 20.23
CA LEU A 121 0.52 4.04 21.23
C LEU A 121 -0.84 3.67 21.82
N ILE A 122 -1.26 2.44 21.56
CA ILE A 122 -2.52 1.87 22.03
C ILE A 122 -2.27 1.11 23.34
N TYR A 123 -3.08 1.41 24.36
CA TYR A 123 -2.95 0.86 25.69
C TYR A 123 -3.75 -0.44 25.83
N VAL A 124 -3.06 -1.51 26.19
CA VAL A 124 -3.67 -2.76 26.65
C VAL A 124 -3.68 -2.72 28.17
N LEU A 125 -4.87 -2.54 28.74
CA LEU A 125 -5.03 -2.20 30.17
C LEU A 125 -4.26 -0.92 30.52
N SER A 126 -3.14 -1.04 31.24
CA SER A 126 -2.31 0.09 31.65
C SER A 126 -0.96 0.15 30.94
N ARG A 127 -0.72 -0.71 29.93
CA ARG A 127 0.56 -0.81 29.22
C ARG A 127 0.38 -0.35 27.79
N ALA A 128 1.20 0.58 27.31
CA ALA A 128 1.32 0.86 25.88
C ALA A 128 1.87 -0.38 25.19
N GLY A 129 1.00 -1.22 24.62
CA GLY A 129 1.37 -2.58 24.17
C GLY A 129 1.35 -2.76 22.67
N ILE A 130 0.68 -1.84 21.97
CA ILE A 130 0.45 -1.89 20.53
C ILE A 130 0.80 -0.52 19.94
N CYS A 131 1.39 -0.53 18.77
CA CYS A 131 1.66 0.66 17.98
C CYS A 131 0.82 0.60 16.70
N LEU A 132 0.15 1.71 16.38
CA LEU A 132 -0.54 1.94 15.12
C LEU A 132 0.15 3.07 14.37
N THR A 133 0.75 2.77 13.23
CA THR A 133 1.41 3.77 12.37
C THR A 133 0.73 3.89 11.02
N ARG A 134 0.81 5.06 10.41
CA ARG A 134 0.50 5.27 9.00
C ARG A 134 1.79 5.29 8.18
N GLY A 135 1.79 4.56 7.07
CA GLY A 135 2.88 4.53 6.10
C GLY A 135 2.45 5.17 4.78
N SER A 136 3.40 5.81 4.12
CA SER A 136 3.30 6.15 2.69
C SER A 136 4.53 5.59 2.00
N GLU A 137 4.38 4.47 1.31
CA GLU A 137 5.48 3.83 0.59
C GLU A 137 5.68 4.50 -0.79
N ASN A 138 6.86 4.30 -1.37
CA ASN A 138 7.15 4.81 -2.71
C ASN A 138 6.30 4.09 -3.76
N ASP A 139 5.44 4.86 -4.41
CA ASP A 139 4.66 4.60 -5.62
C ASP A 139 3.81 3.30 -5.65
N SER A 140 2.52 3.40 -5.27
CA SER A 140 1.43 2.46 -5.66
C SER A 140 1.42 2.24 -7.18
N TYR A 141 1.64 3.32 -7.92
CA TYR A 141 1.76 3.31 -9.37
C TYR A 141 2.83 4.29 -9.83
N ARG A 142 3.65 3.89 -10.80
CA ARG A 142 4.70 4.74 -11.37
C ARG A 142 4.84 4.56 -12.87
N THR A 143 4.88 5.67 -13.60
CA THR A 143 5.39 5.78 -14.97
C THR A 143 6.52 6.82 -15.01
N ALA A 144 6.99 7.17 -16.21
CA ALA A 144 7.94 8.28 -16.37
C ALA A 144 7.31 9.65 -16.02
N GLY A 145 6.00 9.81 -16.22
CA GLY A 145 5.26 11.07 -16.04
C GLY A 145 4.43 11.16 -14.75
N ARG A 146 4.05 10.00 -14.18
CA ARG A 146 3.13 9.91 -13.04
C ARG A 146 3.69 9.06 -11.92
N ALA A 147 3.47 9.49 -10.68
CA ALA A 147 3.76 8.72 -9.49
C ALA A 147 2.62 8.91 -8.49
N VAL A 148 1.97 7.82 -8.12
CA VAL A 148 0.90 7.80 -7.10
C VAL A 148 1.39 6.96 -5.94
N LYS A 149 1.42 7.50 -4.73
CA LYS A 149 1.91 6.78 -3.55
C LYS A 149 0.90 5.71 -3.09
N ALA A 150 1.43 4.66 -2.47
CA ALA A 150 0.62 3.69 -1.74
C ALA A 150 0.59 4.11 -0.27
N GLU A 151 -0.59 4.15 0.32
CA GLU A 151 -0.77 4.34 1.75
C GLU A 151 -1.07 3.03 2.47
N SER A 152 -0.70 2.97 3.74
CA SER A 152 -1.02 1.85 4.60
C SER A 152 -1.17 2.27 6.06
N ILE A 153 -1.86 1.42 6.83
CA ILE A 153 -1.70 1.40 8.28
C ILE A 153 -0.97 0.13 8.69
N ASN A 154 -0.17 0.21 9.75
CA ASN A 154 0.48 -0.93 10.35
C ASN A 154 0.15 -0.98 11.86
N LEU A 155 -0.36 -2.11 12.30
CA LEU A 155 -0.63 -2.42 13.70
C LEU A 155 0.33 -3.51 14.17
N PHE A 156 1.18 -3.23 15.15
CA PHE A 156 2.10 -4.23 15.69
C PHE A 156 2.19 -4.25 17.20
N SER A 157 2.59 -5.41 17.74
CA SER A 157 2.96 -5.59 19.15
C SER A 157 4.31 -6.28 19.27
N LEU A 158 5.03 -6.01 20.37
CA LEU A 158 6.30 -6.67 20.70
C LEU A 158 6.11 -7.61 21.89
N SER A 159 6.59 -8.84 21.79
CA SER A 159 6.50 -9.85 22.86
C SER A 159 7.86 -10.50 23.13
N GLN A 160 8.31 -10.51 24.38
CA GLN A 160 9.57 -11.13 24.80
C GLN A 160 9.31 -12.55 25.31
N VAL A 161 9.80 -13.57 24.61
CA VAL A 161 9.70 -14.99 25.00
C VAL A 161 11.09 -15.60 25.08
N GLY A 162 11.54 -15.88 26.30
CA GLY A 162 12.90 -16.33 26.53
C GLY A 162 13.93 -15.29 26.06
N ALA A 163 14.88 -15.72 25.23
CA ALA A 163 15.87 -14.82 24.64
C ALA A 163 15.37 -14.11 23.37
N TYR A 164 14.26 -14.55 22.79
CA TYR A 164 13.69 -13.97 21.57
C TYR A 164 12.69 -12.87 21.88
N ALA A 165 12.65 -11.87 20.99
CA ALA A 165 11.57 -10.90 20.94
C ALA A 165 10.87 -11.01 19.58
N TYR A 166 9.54 -11.06 19.59
CA TYR A 166 8.70 -11.25 18.41
C TYR A 166 7.82 -10.03 18.18
N LEU A 167 7.94 -9.44 17.00
CA LEU A 167 7.06 -8.39 16.50
C LEU A 167 5.96 -9.05 15.67
N VAL A 168 4.72 -9.07 16.17
CA VAL A 168 3.56 -9.53 15.38
C VAL A 168 2.92 -8.31 14.75
N SER A 169 2.86 -8.29 13.42
CA SER A 169 2.53 -7.12 12.61
C SER A 169 1.42 -7.43 11.61
N TRP A 170 0.48 -6.49 11.47
CA TRP A 170 -0.58 -6.49 10.46
C TRP A 170 -0.54 -5.17 9.70
N THR A 171 -0.25 -5.23 8.39
CA THR A 171 -0.33 -4.06 7.51
C THR A 171 -1.59 -4.14 6.65
N PHE A 172 -2.31 -3.03 6.54
CA PHE A 172 -3.49 -2.88 5.68
C PHE A 172 -3.24 -1.74 4.70
N TYR A 173 -3.38 -2.04 3.41
CA TYR A 173 -3.07 -1.10 2.32
C TYR A 173 -4.35 -0.43 1.78
N ASP A 174 -4.17 0.77 1.23
CA ASP A 174 -5.23 1.58 0.58
C ASP A 174 -5.85 0.94 -0.68
N ASN A 175 -5.23 -0.13 -1.19
CA ASN A 175 -5.71 -0.92 -2.32
C ASN A 175 -6.49 -2.18 -1.92
N GLY A 176 -6.75 -2.38 -0.63
CA GLY A 176 -7.48 -3.52 -0.10
C GLY A 176 -6.60 -4.73 0.24
N ALA A 177 -5.28 -4.68 0.05
CA ALA A 177 -4.37 -5.76 0.45
C ALA A 177 -4.08 -5.77 1.96
N ILE A 178 -3.73 -6.95 2.48
CA ILE A 178 -3.38 -7.19 3.89
C ILE A 178 -2.05 -7.96 3.92
N GLU A 179 -1.13 -7.58 4.80
CA GLU A 179 0.17 -8.24 4.98
C GLU A 179 0.41 -8.59 6.46
N PRO A 180 0.17 -9.85 6.85
CA PRO A 180 0.56 -10.38 8.15
C PRO A 180 2.04 -10.79 8.15
N ALA A 181 2.79 -10.35 9.16
CA ALA A 181 4.20 -10.67 9.30
C ALA A 181 4.65 -10.86 10.75
N VAL A 182 5.71 -11.65 10.94
CA VAL A 182 6.42 -11.75 12.21
C VAL A 182 7.88 -11.34 12.03
N GLY A 183 8.33 -10.40 12.85
CA GLY A 183 9.74 -10.06 13.02
C GLY A 183 10.33 -10.78 14.23
N ALA A 184 11.30 -11.68 14.03
CA ALA A 184 12.04 -12.33 15.11
C ALA A 184 13.38 -11.62 15.36
N THR A 185 13.61 -11.16 16.59
CA THR A 185 14.85 -10.50 17.05
C THR A 185 15.21 -10.99 18.47
N GLY A 186 16.12 -10.31 19.16
CA GLY A 186 16.56 -10.67 20.51
C GLY A 186 17.95 -11.31 20.50
N ALA A 187 18.10 -12.49 21.10
CA ALA A 187 19.38 -13.18 21.18
C ALA A 187 19.25 -14.70 20.95
N LEU A 188 20.36 -15.32 20.54
CA LEU A 188 20.44 -16.78 20.40
C LEU A 188 20.19 -17.46 21.76
N GLN A 189 19.30 -18.47 21.77
CA GLN A 189 18.83 -19.07 23.02
C GLN A 189 19.53 -20.39 23.38
N ARG A 190 19.85 -21.22 22.39
CA ARG A 190 20.30 -22.60 22.62
C ARG A 190 21.63 -22.87 21.94
N SER A 191 22.49 -23.55 22.69
CA SER A 191 23.81 -23.95 22.26
C SER A 191 24.19 -25.32 22.85
N SER A 192 25.26 -25.89 22.30
CA SER A 192 25.88 -27.13 22.75
C SER A 192 27.37 -26.93 22.94
N THR A 193 27.96 -27.56 23.95
CA THR A 193 29.42 -27.62 24.13
C THR A 193 30.06 -28.73 23.29
N GLN A 194 29.27 -29.50 22.54
CA GLN A 194 29.77 -30.48 21.58
C GLN A 194 30.10 -29.75 20.28
N THR A 195 31.34 -29.30 20.13
CA THR A 195 31.78 -28.44 19.02
C THR A 195 31.73 -29.11 17.65
N GLU A 196 31.69 -30.44 17.62
CA GLU A 196 31.57 -31.25 16.39
C GLU A 196 30.12 -31.53 15.98
N ALA A 197 29.13 -31.01 16.71
CA ALA A 197 27.72 -31.26 16.42
C ALA A 197 27.31 -30.61 15.08
N PRO A 198 26.71 -31.37 14.14
CA PRO A 198 26.38 -30.88 12.79
C PRO A 198 25.08 -30.05 12.74
N PHE A 199 24.56 -29.62 13.88
CA PHE A 199 23.23 -29.02 14.03
C PHE A 199 23.28 -27.51 14.31
N GLY A 200 24.38 -26.86 13.95
CA GLY A 200 24.61 -25.46 14.29
C GLY A 200 25.95 -24.93 13.80
N ARG A 201 26.38 -23.81 14.38
CA ARG A 201 27.63 -23.16 14.03
C ARG A 201 28.39 -22.65 15.26
N SER A 202 29.69 -22.84 15.30
CA SER A 202 30.58 -22.10 16.20
C SER A 202 30.81 -20.69 15.69
N LEU A 203 30.78 -19.72 16.60
CA LEU A 203 30.87 -18.30 16.29
C LEU A 203 32.24 -17.76 16.71
N ASP A 204 32.75 -16.75 16.00
CA ASP A 204 34.07 -16.16 16.25
C ASP A 204 34.20 -15.63 17.68
N GLY A 205 35.24 -16.04 18.42
CA GLY A 205 35.41 -15.71 19.83
C GLY A 205 34.58 -16.55 20.82
N ASP A 206 33.84 -17.54 20.34
CA ASP A 206 33.10 -18.54 21.13
C ASP A 206 33.31 -19.96 20.55
N GLU A 207 34.56 -20.33 20.30
CA GLU A 207 34.88 -21.57 19.56
C GLU A 207 34.56 -22.86 20.33
N ASN A 208 34.32 -22.77 21.65
CA ASN A 208 33.97 -23.91 22.49
C ASN A 208 32.46 -24.20 22.52
N THR A 209 31.68 -23.44 21.75
CA THR A 209 30.22 -23.48 21.73
C THR A 209 29.74 -23.63 20.28
N VAL A 210 28.72 -24.46 20.07
CA VAL A 210 27.96 -24.52 18.81
C VAL A 210 26.57 -23.98 19.09
N TRP A 211 26.22 -22.88 18.44
CA TRP A 211 24.88 -22.30 18.49
C TRP A 211 23.98 -23.04 17.53
N LEU A 212 22.86 -23.55 18.04
CA LEU A 212 22.04 -24.53 17.32
C LEU A 212 21.16 -23.84 16.27
N SER A 213 21.18 -24.41 15.06
CA SER A 213 20.23 -24.10 14.00
C SER A 213 18.83 -24.55 14.39
N HIS A 214 17.83 -23.81 13.90
CA HIS A 214 16.43 -24.03 14.24
C HIS A 214 15.49 -23.43 13.21
N THR A 215 14.25 -23.90 13.17
CA THR A 215 13.20 -23.35 12.30
C THR A 215 12.13 -22.64 13.12
N HIS A 216 11.82 -21.40 12.77
CA HIS A 216 10.61 -20.69 13.22
C HIS A 216 9.48 -20.99 12.24
N ASN A 217 8.32 -21.41 12.74
CA ASN A 217 7.11 -21.66 11.96
C ASN A 217 5.97 -20.83 12.55
N TYR A 218 5.42 -19.92 11.75
CA TYR A 218 4.31 -19.05 12.12
C TYR A 218 3.04 -19.58 11.48
N TYR A 219 2.08 -20.04 12.29
CA TYR A 219 0.78 -20.50 11.81
C TYR A 219 -0.26 -19.42 12.05
N TRP A 220 -0.88 -18.94 10.99
CA TRP A 220 -1.94 -17.93 11.01
C TRP A 220 -3.28 -18.63 10.85
N ARG A 221 -4.30 -18.18 11.58
CA ARG A 221 -5.70 -18.59 11.42
C ARG A 221 -6.48 -17.39 10.89
N LEU A 222 -7.10 -17.56 9.72
CA LEU A 222 -7.80 -16.53 8.95
C LEU A 222 -9.22 -17.04 8.71
N ASP A 223 -10.18 -16.43 9.40
CA ASP A 223 -11.60 -16.75 9.33
C ASP A 223 -12.22 -15.82 8.27
N PHE A 224 -12.32 -16.30 7.03
CA PHE A 224 -12.85 -15.49 5.93
C PHE A 224 -14.37 -15.48 5.99
N ASP A 225 -14.95 -14.31 5.75
CA ASP A 225 -16.38 -14.08 5.80
C ASP A 225 -16.68 -12.98 4.77
N LEU A 226 -16.55 -13.35 3.48
CA LEU A 226 -16.61 -12.38 2.39
C LEU A 226 -18.06 -12.03 2.06
N GLY A 227 -18.43 -10.76 2.25
CA GLY A 227 -19.79 -10.29 1.97
C GLY A 227 -20.73 -10.50 3.16
N ASP A 228 -21.99 -10.85 2.87
CA ASP A 228 -23.06 -10.82 3.88
C ASP A 228 -23.35 -12.18 4.55
N SER A 229 -22.75 -13.25 4.05
CA SER A 229 -22.93 -14.62 4.53
C SER A 229 -21.57 -15.26 4.76
N SER A 230 -21.49 -16.07 5.83
CA SER A 230 -20.27 -16.83 6.11
C SER A 230 -20.22 -18.15 5.38
N THR A 231 -21.34 -18.64 4.85
CA THR A 231 -21.44 -20.01 4.33
C THR A 231 -21.32 -20.14 2.82
N ASP A 232 -21.20 -19.05 2.08
CA ASP A 232 -21.12 -19.00 0.62
C ASP A 232 -19.70 -18.77 0.09
N ASP A 233 -18.72 -18.65 0.98
CA ASP A 233 -17.33 -18.62 0.61
C ASP A 233 -16.86 -19.96 0.04
N ARG A 234 -15.92 -19.90 -0.91
CA ARG A 234 -15.29 -21.08 -1.48
C ARG A 234 -13.78 -20.90 -1.63
N ALA A 235 -13.04 -21.96 -1.32
CA ALA A 235 -11.59 -21.97 -1.48
C ALA A 235 -11.17 -22.64 -2.79
N THR A 236 -10.19 -22.06 -3.48
CA THR A 236 -9.55 -22.63 -4.66
C THR A 236 -8.05 -22.70 -4.51
N GLU A 237 -7.44 -23.76 -5.02
CA GLU A 237 -6.00 -23.86 -5.23
C GLU A 237 -5.69 -23.62 -6.72
N THR A 238 -4.84 -22.65 -7.01
CA THR A 238 -4.32 -22.42 -8.36
C THR A 238 -2.86 -22.84 -8.45
N ARG A 239 -2.52 -23.57 -9.52
CA ARG A 239 -1.16 -24.01 -9.82
C ARG A 239 -0.79 -23.60 -11.25
N TYR A 240 0.49 -23.32 -11.46
CA TYR A 240 1.09 -22.94 -12.75
C TYR A 240 2.24 -23.89 -13.13
N PRO A 241 2.02 -25.21 -13.31
CA PRO A 241 3.09 -26.15 -13.67
C PRO A 241 3.76 -25.77 -15.01
N LEU A 242 5.07 -26.04 -15.11
CA LEU A 242 5.86 -25.85 -16.34
C LEU A 242 5.72 -27.08 -17.24
N GLY A 243 5.16 -26.89 -18.43
CA GLY A 243 5.08 -27.91 -19.47
C GLY A 243 6.42 -28.15 -20.18
N ASN A 244 6.54 -29.30 -20.84
CA ASN A 244 7.73 -29.67 -21.62
C ASN A 244 7.99 -28.74 -22.82
N ASP A 245 6.98 -27.97 -23.24
CA ASP A 245 7.08 -26.94 -24.29
C ASP A 245 7.59 -25.58 -23.76
N GLY A 246 7.92 -25.51 -22.47
CA GLY A 246 8.39 -24.31 -21.80
C GLY A 246 7.29 -23.33 -21.40
N LYS A 247 6.02 -23.67 -21.59
CA LYS A 247 4.89 -22.84 -21.17
C LYS A 247 4.40 -23.24 -19.78
N ARG A 248 3.88 -22.26 -19.03
CA ARG A 248 3.09 -22.54 -17.82
C ARG A 248 1.61 -22.44 -18.17
N THR A 249 0.82 -23.33 -17.58
CA THR A 249 -0.64 -23.32 -17.73
C THR A 249 -1.26 -23.22 -16.36
N ALA A 250 -2.15 -22.24 -16.17
CA ALA A 250 -2.92 -22.13 -14.93
C ALA A 250 -3.93 -23.28 -14.85
N SER A 251 -3.98 -23.95 -13.71
CA SER A 251 -5.00 -24.92 -13.35
C SER A 251 -5.52 -24.55 -11.98
N ALA A 252 -6.82 -24.27 -11.88
CA ALA A 252 -7.51 -24.03 -10.62
C ALA A 252 -8.37 -25.23 -10.24
N ARG A 253 -8.39 -25.58 -8.96
CA ARG A 253 -9.24 -26.62 -8.37
C ARG A 253 -9.94 -26.04 -7.16
N GLN A 254 -11.27 -26.15 -7.11
CA GLN A 254 -12.03 -25.85 -5.89
C GLN A 254 -11.77 -26.93 -4.85
N LEU A 255 -11.56 -26.51 -3.61
CA LEU A 255 -11.47 -27.37 -2.44
C LEU A 255 -12.90 -27.59 -1.92
N LEU A 256 -13.36 -28.85 -1.93
CA LEU A 256 -14.74 -29.21 -1.57
C LEU A 256 -14.84 -29.86 -0.20
N THR A 257 -13.71 -30.31 0.34
CA THR A 257 -13.57 -30.88 1.67
C THR A 257 -12.34 -30.29 2.32
N GLU A 258 -12.30 -30.32 3.65
CA GLU A 258 -11.14 -29.86 4.39
C GLU A 258 -9.88 -30.60 3.92
N GLU A 259 -8.79 -29.86 3.75
CA GLU A 259 -7.58 -30.41 3.13
C GLU A 259 -6.33 -29.74 3.71
N ALA A 260 -5.29 -30.54 3.94
CA ALA A 260 -3.95 -30.07 4.26
C ALA A 260 -3.08 -30.08 3.00
N LEU A 261 -2.60 -28.91 2.59
CA LEU A 261 -1.96 -28.66 1.31
C LEU A 261 -0.48 -28.30 1.49
N ARG A 262 0.33 -28.67 0.49
CA ARG A 262 1.76 -28.41 0.42
C ARG A 262 2.10 -27.52 -0.74
N ILE A 263 3.00 -26.58 -0.51
CA ILE A 263 3.61 -25.79 -1.58
C ILE A 263 4.64 -26.68 -2.29
N ASP A 264 4.50 -26.76 -3.60
CA ASP A 264 5.54 -27.15 -4.53
C ASP A 264 6.07 -25.88 -5.26
N PRO A 265 7.28 -25.42 -4.91
CA PRO A 265 7.96 -24.27 -5.52
C PRO A 265 7.97 -24.25 -7.04
N ALA A 266 7.93 -25.42 -7.69
CA ALA A 266 8.02 -25.52 -9.14
C ALA A 266 6.72 -25.08 -9.84
N SER A 267 5.58 -25.08 -9.14
CA SER A 267 4.27 -24.80 -9.73
C SER A 267 3.62 -23.50 -9.23
N TYR A 268 4.33 -22.66 -8.46
CA TYR A 268 3.88 -21.33 -8.02
C TYR A 268 2.44 -21.32 -7.49
N GLN A 269 2.15 -22.17 -6.49
CA GLN A 269 0.77 -22.26 -5.99
C GLN A 269 0.38 -21.01 -5.22
N ASN A 270 -0.89 -20.66 -5.35
CA ASN A 270 -1.60 -19.76 -4.45
C ASN A 270 -3.00 -20.30 -4.15
N TRP A 271 -3.63 -19.72 -3.15
CA TRP A 271 -4.98 -20.05 -2.75
C TRP A 271 -5.84 -18.81 -2.79
N THR A 272 -7.05 -18.93 -3.31
CA THR A 272 -8.01 -17.82 -3.33
C THR A 272 -9.29 -18.25 -2.65
N ILE A 273 -9.72 -17.44 -1.68
CA ILE A 273 -11.05 -17.49 -1.11
C ILE A 273 -11.93 -16.56 -1.94
N TRP A 274 -13.00 -17.09 -2.50
CA TRP A 274 -13.94 -16.35 -3.34
C TRP A 274 -15.26 -16.24 -2.61
N ASN A 275 -15.91 -15.08 -2.74
CA ASN A 275 -17.31 -14.96 -2.47
C ASN A 275 -18.09 -15.59 -3.64
N SER A 276 -19.08 -16.45 -3.35
CA SER A 276 -19.95 -17.03 -4.38
C SER A 276 -21.05 -16.08 -4.84
N GLU A 277 -21.40 -15.06 -4.06
CA GLU A 277 -22.28 -13.98 -4.49
C GLU A 277 -21.48 -12.97 -5.34
N PRO A 278 -21.85 -12.77 -6.60
CA PRO A 278 -21.09 -11.90 -7.49
C PRO A 278 -21.29 -10.42 -7.16
N VAL A 279 -20.22 -9.64 -7.33
CA VAL A 279 -20.32 -8.18 -7.27
C VAL A 279 -20.66 -7.65 -8.65
N HIS A 280 -21.54 -6.65 -8.67
CA HIS A 280 -21.84 -5.89 -9.88
C HIS A 280 -20.77 -4.81 -10.11
N LEU A 281 -19.54 -5.23 -10.41
CA LEU A 281 -18.54 -4.30 -10.93
C LEU A 281 -18.94 -3.97 -12.38
N ASN A 282 -19.37 -2.73 -12.58
CA ASN A 282 -19.95 -2.16 -13.81
C ASN A 282 -21.27 -2.76 -14.35
N SER A 283 -22.23 -1.87 -14.66
CA SER A 283 -23.46 -2.17 -15.40
C SER A 283 -23.25 -2.63 -16.86
N ASP A 284 -22.00 -2.56 -17.34
CA ASP A 284 -21.59 -2.94 -18.69
C ASP A 284 -20.93 -4.34 -18.74
N ALA A 285 -20.72 -5.01 -17.60
CA ALA A 285 -20.31 -6.40 -17.57
C ALA A 285 -21.42 -7.29 -18.15
N ASP A 286 -21.05 -8.28 -18.95
CA ASP A 286 -21.99 -9.25 -19.51
C ASP A 286 -22.80 -9.89 -18.36
N PRO A 287 -24.14 -9.71 -18.30
CA PRO A 287 -24.97 -10.29 -17.26
C PRO A 287 -24.92 -11.82 -17.19
N SER A 288 -24.34 -12.48 -18.20
CA SER A 288 -24.16 -13.93 -18.26
C SER A 288 -22.83 -14.44 -17.69
N ALA A 289 -21.91 -13.56 -17.28
CA ALA A 289 -20.63 -13.91 -16.65
C ALA A 289 -20.34 -12.96 -15.47
N PRO A 290 -21.09 -13.05 -14.37
CA PRO A 290 -20.83 -12.24 -13.19
C PRO A 290 -19.38 -12.47 -12.69
N LEU A 291 -18.67 -11.38 -12.40
CA LEU A 291 -17.32 -11.44 -11.87
C LEU A 291 -17.39 -11.77 -10.38
N GLU A 292 -16.83 -12.92 -10.02
CA GLU A 292 -16.61 -13.27 -8.62
C GLU A 292 -15.41 -12.48 -8.11
N TRP A 293 -15.48 -12.10 -6.84
CA TRP A 293 -14.45 -11.37 -6.14
C TRP A 293 -13.95 -12.19 -4.95
N GLY A 294 -12.77 -11.84 -4.45
CA GLY A 294 -12.23 -12.53 -3.30
C GLY A 294 -10.84 -12.07 -2.92
N TYR A 295 -10.17 -12.89 -2.14
CA TYR A 295 -8.84 -12.64 -1.60
C TYR A 295 -7.90 -13.80 -1.90
N ARG A 296 -6.80 -13.49 -2.58
CA ARG A 296 -5.71 -14.42 -2.88
C ARG A 296 -4.65 -14.35 -1.79
N ILE A 297 -4.33 -15.48 -1.20
CA ILE A 297 -3.20 -15.68 -0.31
C ILE A 297 -1.99 -16.06 -1.18
N GLU A 298 -1.05 -15.13 -1.34
CA GLU A 298 0.18 -15.32 -2.10
C GLU A 298 1.32 -15.73 -1.15
N PRO A 299 1.84 -16.97 -1.25
CA PRO A 299 2.91 -17.42 -0.38
C PRO A 299 4.23 -16.72 -0.74
N LEU A 300 4.88 -16.14 0.27
CA LEU A 300 6.22 -15.57 0.10
C LEU A 300 7.27 -16.46 0.78
N ARG A 301 8.49 -16.45 0.23
CA ARG A 301 9.68 -17.11 0.83
C ARG A 301 9.48 -18.57 1.26
N TYR A 302 8.64 -19.31 0.55
CA TYR A 302 8.28 -20.72 0.82
C TYR A 302 9.41 -21.76 0.60
N GLY A 303 10.67 -21.31 0.43
CA GLY A 303 11.82 -22.20 0.25
C GLY A 303 12.26 -22.90 1.54
N HIS A 304 11.90 -22.37 2.70
CA HIS A 304 12.23 -22.94 4.00
C HIS A 304 11.08 -23.84 4.46
N ARG A 305 11.39 -25.07 4.86
CA ARG A 305 10.38 -26.02 5.35
C ARG A 305 10.95 -26.98 6.37
N LEU A 306 10.29 -27.08 7.53
CA LEU A 306 10.48 -28.17 8.48
C LEU A 306 9.46 -29.27 8.20
N VAL A 307 9.90 -30.53 8.11
CA VAL A 307 9.01 -31.69 8.00
C VAL A 307 9.40 -32.72 9.05
N ARG A 308 8.48 -33.01 9.98
CA ARG A 308 8.63 -34.02 11.04
C ARG A 308 7.45 -34.98 11.04
N GLU A 309 7.47 -35.94 10.13
CA GLU A 309 6.34 -36.84 9.84
C GLU A 309 5.85 -37.67 11.04
N VAL A 310 6.73 -38.01 11.98
CA VAL A 310 6.37 -38.92 13.09
C VAL A 310 5.86 -38.16 14.33
N ASN A 311 6.60 -37.15 14.77
CA ASN A 311 6.31 -36.48 16.05
C ASN A 311 5.38 -35.26 15.89
N GLU A 312 5.48 -34.56 14.75
CA GLU A 312 4.79 -33.30 14.49
C GLU A 312 4.27 -33.28 13.03
N PRO A 313 3.41 -34.23 12.62
CA PRO A 313 3.06 -34.46 11.21
C PRO A 313 2.43 -33.24 10.52
N TYR A 314 1.81 -32.35 11.28
CA TYR A 314 1.26 -31.08 10.78
C TYR A 314 2.32 -30.14 10.19
N THR A 315 3.60 -30.31 10.54
CA THR A 315 4.72 -29.59 9.91
C THR A 315 4.94 -30.01 8.47
N GLY A 316 4.37 -31.13 8.02
CA GLY A 316 4.46 -31.56 6.63
C GLY A 316 3.70 -30.67 5.63
N PHE A 317 2.91 -29.71 6.09
CA PHE A 317 1.96 -28.94 5.28
C PHE A 317 2.09 -27.44 5.54
N ASP A 318 1.70 -26.65 4.54
CA ASP A 318 1.91 -25.19 4.48
C ASP A 318 0.60 -24.41 4.55
N PHE A 319 -0.50 -25.04 4.13
CA PHE A 319 -1.82 -24.44 4.09
C PHE A 319 -2.89 -25.46 4.45
N PHE A 320 -3.94 -25.03 5.13
CA PHE A 320 -5.08 -25.85 5.48
C PHE A 320 -6.35 -25.02 5.27
N VAL A 321 -7.43 -25.66 4.83
CA VAL A 321 -8.77 -25.08 4.88
C VAL A 321 -9.65 -26.04 5.67
N THR A 322 -10.36 -25.48 6.65
CA THR A 322 -11.25 -26.20 7.56
C THR A 322 -12.60 -25.51 7.65
N VAL A 323 -13.62 -26.22 8.10
CA VAL A 323 -14.88 -25.61 8.53
C VAL A 323 -14.64 -24.82 9.80
N ALA A 324 -15.32 -23.68 9.95
CA ALA A 324 -15.17 -22.84 11.13
C ALA A 324 -15.65 -23.57 12.38
N ASN A 325 -14.74 -23.65 13.35
CA ASN A 325 -14.99 -24.29 14.62
C ASN A 325 -14.34 -23.52 15.77
N ASP A 326 -15.14 -23.04 16.72
CA ASP A 326 -14.67 -22.27 17.88
C ASP A 326 -13.69 -23.05 18.78
N CYS A 327 -13.80 -24.38 18.76
CA CYS A 327 -12.87 -25.29 19.44
C CYS A 327 -11.44 -25.21 18.89
N GLU A 328 -11.28 -24.84 17.63
CA GLU A 328 -10.05 -24.96 16.85
C GLU A 328 -9.33 -23.62 16.81
N ARG A 329 -8.58 -23.39 17.88
CA ARG A 329 -7.98 -22.07 18.14
C ARG A 329 -6.50 -22.03 17.82
N PHE A 330 -5.76 -23.10 18.14
CA PHE A 330 -4.30 -23.17 18.01
C PHE A 330 -3.89 -24.24 16.99
N ALA A 331 -2.82 -24.02 16.23
CA ALA A 331 -2.38 -24.99 15.23
C ALA A 331 -1.73 -26.25 15.84
N SER A 332 -1.31 -26.19 17.10
CA SER A 332 -0.76 -27.32 17.87
C SER A 332 -1.04 -27.14 19.36
N GLN A 333 -1.00 -28.21 20.14
CA GLN A 333 -1.31 -28.23 21.57
C GLN A 333 -2.71 -27.66 21.91
N ASN A 334 -3.66 -27.66 20.99
CA ASN A 334 -4.97 -27.04 21.20
C ASN A 334 -5.77 -27.70 22.33
N ALA A 335 -5.65 -29.03 22.47
CA ALA A 335 -6.33 -29.78 23.53
C ALA A 335 -5.87 -29.38 24.95
N ARG A 336 -4.75 -28.66 25.09
CA ARG A 336 -4.32 -28.07 26.37
C ARG A 336 -5.29 -27.01 26.89
N PHE A 337 -5.93 -26.27 25.99
CA PHE A 337 -6.89 -25.21 26.32
C PHE A 337 -8.32 -25.62 26.01
N ASN A 338 -8.48 -26.55 25.07
CA ASN A 338 -9.75 -27.03 24.55
C ASN A 338 -9.78 -28.58 24.64
N PRO A 339 -9.87 -29.18 25.84
CA PRO A 339 -9.57 -30.61 26.07
C PRO A 339 -10.53 -31.59 25.39
N ASN A 340 -11.70 -31.13 24.94
CA ASN A 340 -12.66 -31.94 24.21
C ASN A 340 -12.54 -31.80 22.69
N CYS A 341 -11.56 -31.03 22.23
CA CYS A 341 -11.38 -30.71 20.81
C CYS A 341 -10.06 -31.35 20.31
N LEU A 342 -9.92 -31.39 18.99
CA LEU A 342 -8.72 -31.90 18.33
C LEU A 342 -7.49 -31.06 18.71
N ASN A 343 -6.30 -31.64 18.57
CA ASN A 343 -5.07 -31.10 19.17
C ASN A 343 -4.18 -30.34 18.18
N THR A 344 -4.26 -30.62 16.88
CA THR A 344 -3.40 -29.99 15.85
C THR A 344 -4.19 -29.64 14.59
N VAL A 345 -3.70 -28.66 13.83
CA VAL A 345 -4.34 -28.21 12.58
C VAL A 345 -4.48 -29.31 11.53
N LEU A 346 -3.57 -30.28 11.52
CA LEU A 346 -3.69 -31.43 10.64
C LEU A 346 -4.84 -32.36 11.04
N GLN A 347 -5.21 -32.40 12.33
CA GLN A 347 -6.37 -33.16 12.76
C GLN A 347 -7.67 -32.46 12.39
N TYR A 348 -7.68 -31.13 12.32
CA TYR A 348 -8.86 -30.35 11.94
C TYR A 348 -9.25 -30.59 10.50
N ALA A 349 -8.28 -30.75 9.60
CA ALA A 349 -8.57 -31.11 8.20
C ALA A 349 -8.95 -32.59 8.09
N ASP A 350 -10.17 -32.93 8.52
CA ASP A 350 -10.66 -34.31 8.67
C ASP A 350 -11.66 -34.74 7.58
N GLU A 351 -11.64 -34.01 6.46
CA GLU A 351 -12.45 -34.23 5.26
C GLU A 351 -13.93 -33.81 5.43
N GLU A 352 -14.27 -32.95 6.40
CA GLU A 352 -15.58 -32.31 6.45
C GLU A 352 -15.88 -31.54 5.15
N SER A 353 -17.17 -31.42 4.77
CA SER A 353 -17.58 -30.69 3.57
C SER A 353 -17.38 -29.19 3.74
N LEU A 354 -16.70 -28.56 2.78
CA LEU A 354 -16.56 -27.10 2.68
C LEU A 354 -17.68 -26.44 1.86
N VAL A 355 -18.62 -27.24 1.33
CA VAL A 355 -19.77 -26.72 0.60
C VAL A 355 -20.80 -26.16 1.57
N ASP A 356 -21.25 -24.93 1.33
CA ASP A 356 -22.23 -24.21 2.14
C ASP A 356 -21.78 -24.08 3.63
N ALA A 357 -20.47 -23.85 3.85
CA ALA A 357 -19.83 -23.86 5.15
C ALA A 357 -18.99 -22.59 5.38
N ASP A 358 -18.85 -22.21 6.64
CA ASP A 358 -17.98 -21.14 7.09
C ASP A 358 -16.51 -21.59 7.04
N LEU A 359 -15.63 -20.82 6.38
CA LEU A 359 -14.31 -21.26 5.98
C LEU A 359 -13.19 -20.61 6.80
N VAL A 360 -12.35 -21.46 7.39
CA VAL A 360 -11.10 -21.02 8.04
C VAL A 360 -9.90 -21.47 7.24
N ALA A 361 -9.12 -20.51 6.76
CA ALA A 361 -7.80 -20.75 6.19
C ALA A 361 -6.73 -20.72 7.29
N TRP A 362 -5.84 -21.71 7.28
CA TRP A 362 -4.65 -21.75 8.11
C TRP A 362 -3.42 -21.68 7.23
N HIS A 363 -2.60 -20.66 7.39
CA HIS A 363 -1.39 -20.49 6.58
C HIS A 363 -0.13 -20.55 7.44
N ARG A 364 0.85 -21.34 7.01
CA ARG A 364 2.15 -21.47 7.67
C ARG A 364 3.23 -20.75 6.87
N VAL A 365 3.94 -19.86 7.54
CA VAL A 365 5.22 -19.29 7.07
C VAL A 365 6.37 -19.92 7.86
N SER A 366 7.47 -20.27 7.19
CA SER A 366 8.62 -20.92 7.82
C SER A 366 9.92 -20.19 7.51
N PHE A 367 10.81 -20.13 8.50
CA PHE A 367 12.17 -19.60 8.36
C PHE A 367 13.19 -20.49 9.09
N HIS A 368 14.20 -20.98 8.37
CA HIS A 368 15.33 -21.71 8.95
C HIS A 368 16.46 -20.73 9.30
N HIS A 369 16.79 -20.68 10.58
CA HIS A 369 17.85 -19.85 11.11
C HIS A 369 19.09 -20.69 11.35
N THR A 370 20.15 -20.40 10.58
CA THR A 370 21.50 -20.86 10.86
C THR A 370 22.28 -19.72 11.52
N PRO A 371 22.67 -19.83 12.81
CA PRO A 371 23.33 -18.74 13.54
C PRO A 371 24.59 -18.21 12.85
N ARG A 372 24.83 -16.90 12.94
CA ARG A 372 26.00 -16.22 12.39
C ARG A 372 26.70 -15.35 13.42
N ASN A 373 27.89 -14.86 13.08
CA ASN A 373 28.68 -14.01 13.97
C ASN A 373 27.94 -12.72 14.33
N GLU A 374 27.14 -12.23 13.39
CA GLU A 374 26.28 -11.06 13.53
C GLU A 374 25.18 -11.24 14.60
N ASP A 375 24.89 -12.47 15.02
CA ASP A 375 23.80 -12.80 15.95
C ASP A 375 24.29 -13.04 17.40
N GLN A 376 25.60 -13.00 17.67
CA GLN A 376 26.23 -13.44 18.94
C GLN A 376 25.73 -12.74 20.22
N ARG A 377 25.11 -11.55 20.11
CA ARG A 377 24.64 -10.78 21.27
C ARG A 377 23.25 -10.20 21.07
N ASN A 378 23.07 -9.52 19.94
CA ASN A 378 21.80 -8.98 19.52
C ASN A 378 21.61 -9.42 18.08
N MET A 379 20.62 -10.27 17.86
CA MET A 379 20.22 -10.73 16.54
C MET A 379 19.54 -9.58 15.80
N HIS A 380 19.84 -9.41 14.52
CA HIS A 380 19.03 -8.52 13.68
C HIS A 380 17.61 -9.07 13.54
N SER A 381 16.63 -8.20 13.34
CA SER A 381 15.27 -8.64 13.07
C SER A 381 15.20 -9.39 11.74
N HIS A 382 14.72 -10.63 11.79
CA HIS A 382 14.36 -11.40 10.61
C HIS A 382 12.84 -11.35 10.43
N TRP A 383 12.38 -10.89 9.27
CA TRP A 383 10.96 -10.71 8.95
C TRP A 383 10.50 -11.74 7.94
N ASP A 384 9.42 -12.43 8.26
CA ASP A 384 8.72 -13.34 7.35
C ASP A 384 7.20 -13.17 7.49
N GLY A 385 6.50 -13.29 6.37
CA GLY A 385 5.08 -13.03 6.24
C GLY A 385 4.59 -13.45 4.86
N PHE A 386 3.39 -13.01 4.50
CA PHE A 386 2.74 -13.28 3.22
C PHE A 386 1.78 -12.13 2.91
N VAL A 387 1.28 -12.07 1.69
CA VAL A 387 0.32 -11.03 1.28
C VAL A 387 -1.01 -11.68 0.96
N ILE A 388 -2.09 -11.03 1.38
CA ILE A 388 -3.46 -11.35 1.03
C ILE A 388 -3.95 -10.23 0.11
N GLU A 389 -4.13 -10.52 -1.16
CA GLU A 389 -4.41 -9.54 -2.21
C GLU A 389 -5.87 -9.65 -2.66
N PRO A 390 -6.59 -8.53 -2.83
CA PRO A 390 -7.92 -8.56 -3.41
C PRO A 390 -7.86 -8.98 -4.88
N VAL A 391 -8.84 -9.77 -5.31
CA VAL A 391 -9.03 -10.18 -6.71
C VAL A 391 -10.44 -9.77 -7.12
N ASN A 392 -10.54 -8.94 -8.16
CA ASN A 392 -11.82 -8.40 -8.65
C ASN A 392 -12.66 -7.70 -7.56
N LEU A 393 -12.04 -7.16 -6.50
CA LEU A 393 -12.70 -6.33 -5.49
C LEU A 393 -12.86 -4.88 -5.99
N LEU A 394 -11.88 -4.42 -6.75
CA LEU A 394 -11.80 -3.08 -7.31
C LEU A 394 -11.90 -3.18 -8.83
N GLU A 395 -12.61 -2.23 -9.45
CA GLU A 395 -12.73 -2.17 -10.91
C GLU A 395 -11.39 -1.87 -11.60
N GLU A 396 -10.52 -1.13 -10.91
CA GLU A 396 -9.24 -0.67 -11.40
C GLU A 396 -8.26 -0.39 -10.24
N THR A 397 -7.10 0.19 -10.57
CA THR A 397 -6.08 0.54 -9.57
C THR A 397 -6.64 1.55 -8.57
N ALA A 398 -6.66 1.22 -7.28
CA ALA A 398 -7.33 1.97 -6.20
C ALA A 398 -6.95 3.45 -6.09
N SER A 399 -5.80 3.86 -6.62
CA SER A 399 -5.26 5.23 -6.51
C SER A 399 -5.33 5.99 -7.84
N PHE A 400 -6.00 5.44 -8.86
CA PHE A 400 -6.34 6.16 -10.08
C PHE A 400 -7.75 6.73 -9.94
N ASP A 401 -7.89 8.04 -10.06
CA ASP A 401 -9.17 8.61 -10.47
C ASP A 401 -9.40 8.17 -11.93
N SER A 402 -10.44 7.35 -12.14
CA SER A 402 -10.88 6.73 -13.40
C SER A 402 -11.10 7.68 -14.58
N SER A 403 -10.88 8.99 -14.45
CA SER A 403 -10.95 9.87 -15.61
C SER A 403 -9.89 9.42 -16.61
N ALA A 404 -10.33 8.89 -17.75
CA ALA A 404 -9.44 8.52 -18.85
C ALA A 404 -8.43 9.64 -19.08
N ASN A 405 -7.13 9.29 -19.10
CA ASN A 405 -6.02 10.23 -19.22
C ASN A 405 -6.32 11.29 -20.28
N GLN A 406 -6.28 12.56 -19.92
CA GLN A 406 -6.54 13.65 -20.84
C GLN A 406 -5.23 14.21 -21.37
N PRO A 407 -5.12 14.54 -22.66
CA PRO A 407 -3.89 15.12 -23.18
C PRO A 407 -3.60 16.47 -22.50
N PRO A 408 -2.33 16.81 -22.24
CA PRO A 408 -1.96 18.09 -21.66
C PRO A 408 -2.52 19.27 -22.47
N GLN A 409 -2.92 20.35 -21.81
CA GLN A 409 -3.50 21.53 -22.44
C GLN A 409 -2.56 22.71 -22.35
N PHE A 410 -2.13 23.23 -23.51
CA PHE A 410 -1.34 24.46 -23.56
C PHE A 410 -2.10 25.64 -22.95
N THR A 411 -1.46 26.36 -22.03
CA THR A 411 -2.08 27.48 -21.28
C THR A 411 -1.85 28.85 -21.92
N ASP A 412 -0.73 29.02 -22.63
CA ASP A 412 -0.39 30.26 -23.31
C ASP A 412 0.42 29.96 -24.58
N VAL A 413 -0.29 29.69 -25.68
CA VAL A 413 0.30 29.48 -27.00
C VAL A 413 -0.35 30.40 -28.01
N HIS A 414 0.49 31.20 -28.67
CA HIS A 414 0.12 32.16 -29.69
C HIS A 414 1.25 32.26 -30.73
N ASP A 415 0.99 32.95 -31.83
CA ASP A 415 2.03 33.27 -32.82
C ASP A 415 3.12 34.16 -32.20
N PHE A 416 4.38 33.93 -32.55
CA PHE A 416 5.52 34.70 -32.05
C PHE A 416 6.13 35.55 -33.17
N GLU A 417 6.57 36.76 -32.82
CA GLU A 417 7.36 37.62 -33.71
C GLU A 417 8.64 38.04 -32.98
N HIS A 418 9.81 37.82 -33.60
CA HIS A 418 11.10 38.26 -33.08
C HIS A 418 11.98 38.82 -34.20
N ALA A 419 12.93 39.69 -33.85
CA ALA A 419 13.88 40.20 -34.81
C ALA A 419 14.99 39.18 -35.11
N LEU A 420 15.53 39.22 -36.33
CA LEU A 420 16.75 38.50 -36.69
C LEU A 420 17.90 38.85 -35.73
N ASP A 421 18.70 37.84 -35.37
CA ASP A 421 19.80 37.92 -34.42
C ASP A 421 19.40 38.34 -32.99
N GLU A 422 18.11 38.40 -32.65
CA GLU A 422 17.64 38.63 -31.29
C GLU A 422 17.81 37.35 -30.45
N ASN A 423 18.27 37.48 -29.20
CA ASN A 423 18.30 36.34 -28.30
C ASN A 423 16.87 36.05 -27.81
N VAL A 424 16.32 34.93 -28.25
CA VAL A 424 14.98 34.45 -27.91
C VAL A 424 15.05 33.59 -26.66
N SER A 425 14.14 33.83 -25.73
CA SER A 425 13.90 32.98 -24.56
C SER A 425 12.41 32.96 -24.26
N VAL A 426 11.74 31.89 -24.66
CA VAL A 426 10.28 31.69 -24.51
C VAL A 426 10.05 30.44 -23.67
N GLN A 427 9.18 30.55 -22.67
CA GLN A 427 8.77 29.41 -21.84
C GLN A 427 7.37 28.98 -22.25
N LEU A 428 7.25 27.78 -22.79
CA LEU A 428 5.95 27.16 -23.03
C LEU A 428 5.37 26.67 -21.72
N THR A 429 4.05 26.77 -21.59
CA THR A 429 3.32 26.29 -20.43
C THR A 429 2.12 25.47 -20.89
N ALA A 430 1.89 24.37 -20.19
CA ALA A 430 0.73 23.52 -20.34
C ALA A 430 0.33 23.02 -18.95
N MET A 431 -0.93 22.65 -18.81
CA MET A 431 -1.47 22.01 -17.63
C MET A 431 -2.00 20.64 -18.02
N ASP A 432 -1.71 19.66 -17.18
CA ASP A 432 -2.26 18.34 -17.29
C ASP A 432 -3.44 18.24 -16.31
N PRO A 433 -4.65 17.83 -16.76
CA PRO A 433 -5.81 17.75 -15.88
C PRO A 433 -5.61 16.80 -14.69
N GLU A 434 -4.82 15.74 -14.86
CA GLU A 434 -4.49 14.75 -13.85
C GLU A 434 -3.24 15.14 -13.01
N GLY A 435 -2.55 16.22 -13.39
CA GLY A 435 -1.38 16.73 -12.71
C GLY A 435 -0.08 16.02 -13.08
N ASP A 436 -0.06 15.28 -14.20
CA ASP A 436 1.09 14.53 -14.66
C ASP A 436 2.22 15.42 -15.19
N THR A 437 3.44 14.88 -15.17
CA THR A 437 4.62 15.62 -15.63
C THR A 437 4.61 15.75 -17.15
N ILE A 438 4.66 17.00 -17.62
CA ILE A 438 4.61 17.31 -19.05
C ILE A 438 6.03 17.45 -19.64
N ASN A 439 6.28 16.75 -20.73
CA ASN A 439 7.43 16.93 -21.60
C ASN A 439 7.06 17.69 -22.86
N PHE A 440 7.86 18.71 -23.19
CA PHE A 440 7.68 19.53 -24.37
C PHE A 440 8.65 19.15 -25.50
N SER A 441 8.18 19.26 -26.74
CA SER A 441 9.03 19.21 -27.93
C SER A 441 8.44 20.09 -29.04
N ALA A 442 9.20 20.32 -30.11
CA ALA A 442 8.74 21.14 -31.22
C ALA A 442 9.35 20.69 -32.55
N GLU A 443 8.58 20.83 -33.62
CA GLU A 443 9.01 20.66 -35.01
C GLU A 443 8.88 21.97 -35.78
N GLY A 444 9.79 22.24 -36.70
CA GLY A 444 9.72 23.41 -37.59
C GLY A 444 10.18 24.73 -36.99
N LEU A 445 10.84 24.72 -35.82
CA LEU A 445 11.41 25.94 -35.20
C LEU A 445 12.32 26.71 -36.18
N PRO A 446 12.32 28.06 -36.13
CA PRO A 446 13.27 28.87 -36.88
C PRO A 446 14.73 28.41 -36.68
N PRO A 447 15.57 28.35 -37.74
CA PRO A 447 16.97 28.01 -37.62
C PRO A 447 17.67 28.85 -36.55
N GLY A 448 18.43 28.18 -35.68
CA GLY A 448 19.11 28.81 -34.54
C GLY A 448 18.33 28.77 -33.22
N LEU A 449 17.06 28.32 -33.22
CA LEU A 449 16.28 28.05 -32.02
C LEU A 449 16.24 26.56 -31.66
N SER A 450 16.13 26.27 -30.37
CA SER A 450 16.02 24.92 -29.83
C SER A 450 15.10 24.90 -28.62
N ILE A 451 14.48 23.75 -28.33
CA ILE A 451 13.58 23.54 -27.19
C ILE A 451 14.13 22.46 -26.24
N THR A 452 13.88 22.62 -24.95
CA THR A 452 14.15 21.63 -23.91
C THR A 452 12.87 20.90 -23.47
N SER A 453 12.99 19.74 -22.85
CA SER A 453 11.83 18.97 -22.37
C SER A 453 11.00 19.72 -21.31
N SER A 454 11.57 20.71 -20.63
CA SER A 454 10.85 21.60 -19.72
C SER A 454 10.12 22.76 -20.41
N GLY A 455 10.07 22.80 -21.74
CA GLY A 455 9.32 23.80 -22.51
C GLY A 455 10.07 25.12 -22.76
N GLN A 456 11.35 25.22 -22.37
CA GLN A 456 12.13 26.42 -22.64
C GLN A 456 12.67 26.37 -24.08
N VAL A 457 12.21 27.31 -24.92
CA VAL A 457 12.75 27.59 -26.24
C VAL A 457 13.81 28.70 -26.13
N THR A 458 15.03 28.42 -26.57
CA THR A 458 16.13 29.40 -26.57
C THR A 458 16.94 29.38 -27.86
N GLY A 459 17.59 30.50 -28.16
CA GLY A 459 18.56 30.60 -29.24
C GLY A 459 18.54 31.95 -29.92
N THR A 460 19.21 32.03 -31.05
CA THR A 460 19.28 33.24 -31.87
C THR A 460 18.82 32.90 -33.28
N PRO A 461 17.71 33.45 -33.79
CA PRO A 461 17.23 33.16 -35.14
C PRO A 461 18.24 33.61 -36.20
N GLU A 462 18.56 32.72 -37.13
CA GLU A 462 19.60 32.92 -38.14
C GLU A 462 19.05 33.32 -39.53
N GLN A 463 17.74 33.24 -39.73
CA GLN A 463 17.12 33.49 -41.03
C GLN A 463 15.76 34.18 -40.90
N LEU A 464 15.53 35.19 -41.75
CA LEU A 464 14.24 35.86 -41.90
C LEU A 464 13.22 34.92 -42.56
N GLY A 465 11.98 34.97 -42.09
CA GLY A 465 10.90 34.17 -42.67
C GLY A 465 9.74 33.96 -41.71
N SER A 466 8.66 33.40 -42.25
CA SER A 466 7.54 32.89 -41.46
C SER A 466 7.66 31.38 -41.38
N TYR A 467 7.75 30.86 -40.16
CA TYR A 467 7.93 29.43 -39.89
C TYR A 467 6.64 28.84 -39.32
N HIS A 468 6.15 27.75 -39.92
CA HIS A 468 5.08 26.96 -39.35
C HIS A 468 5.68 26.00 -38.32
N VAL A 469 5.44 26.29 -37.04
CA VAL A 469 5.97 25.50 -35.92
C VAL A 469 4.84 24.68 -35.33
N THR A 470 5.11 23.39 -35.09
CA THR A 470 4.23 22.53 -34.30
C THR A 470 4.88 22.29 -32.94
N LEU A 471 4.21 22.74 -31.88
CA LEU A 471 4.60 22.51 -30.49
C LEU A 471 3.87 21.28 -29.96
N PHE A 472 4.55 20.44 -29.20
CA PHE A 472 3.98 19.25 -28.58
C PHE A 472 4.13 19.30 -27.06
N ALA A 473 3.11 18.88 -26.34
CA ALA A 473 3.12 18.65 -24.90
C ALA A 473 2.60 17.23 -24.62
N SER A 474 3.38 16.42 -23.91
CA SER A 474 3.07 15.01 -23.64
C SER A 474 3.28 14.66 -22.17
N ASP A 475 2.37 13.88 -21.60
CA ASP A 475 2.40 13.27 -20.26
C ASP A 475 2.99 11.82 -20.28
N ALA A 476 3.56 11.40 -21.42
CA ALA A 476 4.02 10.04 -21.74
C ALA A 476 2.95 8.97 -22.01
N VAL A 477 1.67 9.33 -21.95
CA VAL A 477 0.52 8.48 -22.34
C VAL A 477 -0.15 9.07 -23.59
N GLU A 478 -0.54 10.32 -23.53
CA GLU A 478 -1.15 11.11 -24.60
C GLU A 478 -0.27 12.31 -24.98
N THR A 479 -0.63 12.98 -26.08
CA THR A 479 0.11 14.16 -26.56
C THR A 479 -0.85 15.16 -27.19
N SER A 480 -0.75 16.43 -26.80
CA SER A 480 -1.38 17.53 -27.52
C SER A 480 -0.39 18.22 -28.44
N ALA A 481 -0.92 18.80 -29.52
CA ALA A 481 -0.15 19.57 -30.49
C ALA A 481 -0.80 20.93 -30.72
N ALA A 482 0.02 21.98 -30.82
CA ALA A 482 -0.41 23.33 -31.18
C ALA A 482 0.43 23.84 -32.36
N ALA A 483 -0.24 24.28 -33.42
CA ALA A 483 0.41 24.89 -34.58
C ALA A 483 0.40 26.42 -34.44
N ILE A 484 1.56 27.04 -34.62
CA ILE A 484 1.74 28.49 -34.58
C ILE A 484 2.56 28.98 -35.77
N HIS A 485 2.47 30.28 -36.05
CA HIS A 485 3.41 31.00 -36.89
C HIS A 485 4.49 31.63 -36.03
N TRP A 486 5.73 31.47 -36.43
CA TRP A 486 6.87 32.16 -35.84
C TRP A 486 7.51 33.04 -36.91
N ASP A 487 7.31 34.34 -36.79
CA ASP A 487 7.82 35.33 -37.75
C ASP A 487 9.15 35.89 -37.27
N ILE A 488 10.18 35.73 -38.11
CA ILE A 488 11.50 36.34 -37.92
C ILE A 488 11.60 37.53 -38.86
N VAL A 489 11.56 38.73 -38.29
CA VAL A 489 11.49 40.00 -39.01
C VAL A 489 12.81 40.77 -38.93
N GLU A 490 12.98 41.76 -39.80
CA GLU A 490 14.15 42.64 -39.71
C GLU A 490 14.14 43.43 -38.42
N ARG A 491 15.31 43.55 -37.77
CA ARG A 491 15.46 44.38 -36.58
C ARG A 491 15.17 45.84 -36.93
N GLN A 492 14.10 46.40 -36.36
CA GLN A 492 13.76 47.81 -36.54
C GLN A 492 14.93 48.70 -36.09
N SER A 493 15.53 49.45 -37.01
CA SER A 493 16.51 50.47 -36.66
C SER A 493 15.77 51.70 -36.16
N ASP A 494 16.03 52.15 -34.93
CA ASP A 494 15.58 53.45 -34.42
C ASP A 494 16.12 54.58 -35.33
N GLY A 495 15.30 54.98 -36.31
CA GLY A 495 15.60 56.02 -37.26
C GLY A 495 15.60 57.39 -36.61
N LYS A 496 16.77 57.84 -36.16
CA LYS A 496 17.01 59.22 -35.72
C LYS A 496 16.91 60.16 -36.94
N SER A 497 15.72 60.74 -37.18
CA SER A 497 15.54 61.71 -38.26
C SER A 497 16.30 63.02 -37.96
N SER A 498 17.38 63.29 -38.70
CA SER A 498 18.03 64.59 -38.73
C SER A 498 17.21 65.57 -39.58
N GLY A 499 16.26 66.27 -38.95
CA GLY A 499 15.53 67.39 -39.54
C GLY A 499 16.33 68.68 -39.49
N GLY A 500 16.52 69.30 -40.64
CA GLY A 500 17.38 70.46 -40.87
C GLY A 500 16.93 71.78 -40.21
N PHE A 501 17.93 72.64 -40.04
CA PHE A 501 17.86 74.02 -39.56
C PHE A 501 17.03 74.95 -40.49
N GLY A 502 16.18 75.77 -39.88
CA GLY A 502 15.59 76.99 -40.46
C GLY A 502 15.18 77.98 -39.33
N PRO A 503 15.33 79.31 -39.48
CA PRO A 503 15.61 80.19 -38.33
C PRO A 503 14.43 81.01 -37.76
N MET A 504 14.55 81.29 -36.45
CA MET A 504 14.12 82.44 -35.62
C MET A 504 12.67 83.00 -35.65
N ALA A 505 12.01 82.98 -34.47
CA ALA A 505 11.61 84.18 -33.70
C ALA A 505 11.17 83.80 -32.26
N PRO A 506 11.23 84.72 -31.26
CA PRO A 506 11.36 84.39 -29.83
C PRO A 506 10.07 84.63 -28.99
N VAL A 507 10.21 84.35 -27.67
CA VAL A 507 9.37 84.82 -26.54
C VAL A 507 8.23 83.87 -26.09
N SER A 508 8.41 83.14 -24.97
CA SER A 508 8.04 83.62 -23.63
C SER A 508 8.20 82.51 -22.58
N LEU A 509 8.94 82.81 -21.51
CA LEU A 509 8.94 82.05 -20.26
C LEU A 509 7.54 82.11 -19.63
N PHE A 510 7.01 80.97 -19.18
CA PHE A 510 6.16 80.93 -18.00
C PHE A 510 6.57 79.74 -17.10
N VAL A 511 7.12 80.11 -15.96
CA VAL A 511 7.36 79.27 -14.79
C VAL A 511 6.03 79.12 -14.05
N TYR A 512 5.66 77.91 -13.64
CA TYR A 512 4.97 77.73 -12.36
C TYR A 512 5.39 76.40 -11.72
N ALA A 513 6.07 76.54 -10.58
CA ALA A 513 6.23 75.51 -9.58
C ALA A 513 5.22 75.74 -8.45
N LEU A 514 4.91 74.66 -7.73
CA LEU A 514 4.35 74.48 -6.37
C LEU A 514 3.10 73.59 -6.37
N ILE A 515 2.79 72.70 -5.43
CA ILE A 515 3.39 72.05 -4.25
C ILE A 515 2.20 71.29 -3.61
N VAL A 516 2.37 70.00 -3.29
CA VAL A 516 1.97 69.32 -2.03
C VAL A 516 0.48 69.29 -1.61
N LEU A 517 -0.11 68.10 -1.38
CA LEU A 517 -0.17 67.47 -0.04
C LEU A 517 -0.81 66.07 -0.06
N MET A 518 -0.19 65.18 0.72
CA MET A 518 -0.65 63.85 1.12
C MET A 518 -1.97 63.89 1.90
N ARG A 519 -2.65 62.73 2.00
CA ARG A 519 -3.22 62.29 3.28
C ARG A 519 -3.37 60.76 3.36
N LYS A 520 -2.61 60.19 4.31
CA LYS A 520 -2.83 58.88 4.93
C LYS A 520 -3.90 59.00 6.02
N LEU A 521 -4.72 57.95 6.10
CA LEU A 521 -5.23 57.24 7.29
C LEU A 521 -5.81 58.06 8.46
N HIS A 522 -7.08 57.75 8.80
CA HIS A 522 -7.45 57.22 10.12
C HIS A 522 -8.22 55.92 9.90
#